data_AF-A0A2N1N0S1-F1
#
_entry.id   AF-A0A2N1N0S1-F1
#
_cell.length_a   1.000
_cell.length_b   1.000
_cell.length_c   1.000
_cell.angle_alpha   90.00
_cell.angle_beta   90.00
_cell.angle_gamma   90.00
#
_symmetry.space_group_name_H-M   'P 1'
#
loop_
_entity.id
_entity.type
_entity.pdbx_description
1 polymer ?
#
loop_
_entity_poly.entity_id
_entity_poly.type
_entity_poly.pdbx_seq_one_letter_code
_entity_poly.pdbx_strand_id
1 'polypeptide(L)'
;MVLYENNDDIYDNPATEAVINFRWQKARNFFFLLFIRFLVYAACFVLVSWAYLNHSIIINERFLFALMVIFYYLATYQLITEALQLQYRGFKKYFGEIFNIFDMVSIMLSVSVMSMMLRNFNFSDGFGSVEEIDMRTTVGISFSIFLLWIELIFFLRPIPGIVNYIYYVIIIFKTIFPFFLFMLIVMIAFAHTMFVLLRNPVQIKTKDSTFSGTATNSLTNETLNVEFKSDFDPTSGDNPFTSFSQAIVATYFWLSGDMVQRDEFDNWVVDAFTLIASIVLVVVLQNMLIAFMSGVYENAETKGRQTLLRHQANHIADYEALHHIHFWGHERDPKYIYYFGHSKNFEDW
;
A
#
# COMPACT_ATOMS: atom_id res chain seq x y z
N MET A 1 10.58 9.00 29.51
CA MET A 1 12.04 8.93 29.23
C MET A 1 12.32 8.28 27.87
N VAL A 2 11.72 7.12 27.57
CA VAL A 2 11.89 6.35 26.32
C VAL A 2 11.47 7.09 25.02
N LEU A 3 10.55 8.06 25.09
CA LEU A 3 9.95 8.71 23.92
C LEU A 3 10.87 9.70 23.18
N TYR A 4 12.00 10.14 23.76
CA TYR A 4 12.82 11.25 23.25
C TYR A 4 14.26 10.88 22.89
N GLU A 5 14.69 9.65 23.21
CA GLU A 5 16.06 9.22 23.00
C GLU A 5 16.13 8.29 21.79
N ASN A 6 17.01 8.62 20.85
CA ASN A 6 17.18 7.89 19.59
C ASN A 6 18.28 6.82 19.70
N ASN A 7 18.67 6.46 20.92
CA ASN A 7 19.67 5.45 21.19
C ASN A 7 18.98 4.09 21.36
N ASP A 8 19.21 3.20 20.41
CA ASP A 8 18.65 1.85 20.41
C ASP A 8 19.40 0.91 21.37
N ASP A 9 20.59 1.30 21.86
CA ASP A 9 21.44 0.51 22.77
C ASP A 9 20.76 0.25 24.13
N ILE A 10 19.83 1.12 24.55
CA ILE A 10 19.06 0.95 25.80
C ILE A 10 18.19 -0.32 25.77
N TYR A 11 17.80 -0.77 24.57
CA TYR A 11 16.97 -1.96 24.39
C TYR A 11 17.75 -3.27 24.41
N ASP A 12 19.09 -3.23 24.37
CA ASP A 12 19.92 -4.43 24.59
C ASP A 12 20.04 -4.81 26.06
N ASN A 13 19.63 -3.93 26.98
CA ASN A 13 19.64 -4.22 28.41
C ASN A 13 18.53 -5.24 28.77
N PRO A 14 18.88 -6.41 29.34
CA PRO A 14 17.89 -7.42 29.76
C PRO A 14 16.83 -6.91 30.72
N ALA A 15 17.14 -5.88 31.54
CA ALA A 15 16.18 -5.25 32.43
C ALA A 15 15.11 -4.45 31.66
N THR A 16 15.51 -3.73 30.60
CA THR A 16 14.57 -3.01 29.73
C THR A 16 13.65 -3.99 29.01
N GLU A 17 14.22 -5.08 28.49
CA GLU A 17 13.47 -6.16 27.83
C GLU A 17 12.45 -6.82 28.79
N ALA A 18 12.86 -7.08 30.04
CA ALA A 18 11.97 -7.64 31.06
C ALA A 18 10.75 -6.75 31.34
N VAL A 19 10.95 -5.43 31.46
CA VAL A 19 9.87 -4.46 31.68
C VAL A 19 8.92 -4.41 30.49
N ILE A 20 9.46 -4.36 29.27
CA ILE A 20 8.66 -4.37 28.03
C ILE A 20 7.83 -5.63 27.95
N ASN A 21 8.43 -6.82 28.14
CA ASN A 21 7.72 -8.10 28.08
C ASN A 21 6.59 -8.19 29.11
N PHE A 22 6.83 -7.70 30.34
CA PHE A 22 5.81 -7.68 31.39
C PHE A 22 4.59 -6.81 31.01
N ARG A 23 4.83 -5.59 30.51
CA ARG A 23 3.76 -4.65 30.12
C ARG A 23 3.08 -5.06 28.81
N TRP A 24 3.82 -5.69 27.89
CA TRP A 24 3.37 -6.04 26.55
C TRP A 24 2.12 -6.93 26.56
N GLN A 25 1.98 -7.84 27.53
CA GLN A 25 0.82 -8.74 27.57
C GLN A 25 -0.50 -7.97 27.72
N LYS A 26 -0.55 -6.96 28.59
CA LYS A 26 -1.75 -6.12 28.78
C LYS A 26 -1.99 -5.24 27.55
N ALA A 27 -0.96 -4.57 27.05
CA ALA A 27 -1.05 -3.72 25.86
C ALA A 27 -1.51 -4.51 24.63
N ARG A 28 -0.96 -5.70 24.39
CA ARG A 28 -1.30 -6.56 23.25
C ARG A 28 -2.78 -6.94 23.24
N ASN A 29 -3.35 -7.27 24.40
CA ASN A 29 -4.78 -7.60 24.48
C ASN A 29 -5.66 -6.40 24.13
N PHE A 30 -5.28 -5.20 24.57
CA PHE A 30 -5.96 -3.97 24.20
C PHE A 30 -5.90 -3.70 22.69
N PHE A 31 -4.71 -3.80 22.08
CA PHE A 31 -4.57 -3.64 20.63
C PHE A 31 -5.30 -4.72 19.83
N PHE A 32 -5.38 -5.95 20.34
CA PHE A 32 -6.18 -7.00 19.72
C PHE A 32 -7.67 -6.64 19.69
N LEU A 33 -8.20 -6.01 20.75
CA LEU A 33 -9.59 -5.52 20.75
C LEU A 33 -9.79 -4.38 19.75
N LEU A 34 -8.82 -3.46 19.60
CA LEU A 34 -8.86 -2.42 18.57
C LEU A 34 -8.86 -3.03 17.17
N PHE A 35 -8.04 -4.07 16.94
CA PHE A 35 -8.02 -4.80 15.68
C PHE A 35 -9.38 -5.43 15.33
N ILE A 36 -10.05 -6.08 16.29
CA ILE A 36 -11.39 -6.64 16.05
C ILE A 36 -12.40 -5.54 15.70
N ARG A 37 -12.33 -4.38 16.36
CA ARG A 37 -13.19 -3.23 16.04
C ARG A 37 -12.94 -2.71 14.63
N PHE A 38 -11.67 -2.58 14.24
CA PHE A 38 -11.29 -2.20 12.89
C PHE A 38 -11.82 -3.20 11.85
N LEU A 39 -11.74 -4.51 12.11
CA LEU A 39 -12.29 -5.52 11.20
C LEU A 39 -13.80 -5.35 10.99
N VAL A 40 -14.56 -5.08 12.06
CA VAL A 40 -16.01 -4.83 11.94
C VAL A 40 -16.26 -3.56 11.15
N TYR A 41 -15.50 -2.50 11.41
CA TYR A 41 -15.58 -1.23 10.68
C TYR A 41 -15.31 -1.40 9.18
N ALA A 42 -14.22 -2.06 8.81
CA ALA A 42 -13.86 -2.33 7.42
C ALA A 42 -14.90 -3.24 6.73
N ALA A 43 -15.37 -4.28 7.42
CA ALA A 43 -16.42 -5.16 6.91
C ALA A 43 -17.73 -4.40 6.63
N CYS A 44 -18.15 -3.50 7.52
CA CYS A 44 -19.31 -2.65 7.29
C CYS A 44 -19.13 -1.79 6.02
N PHE A 45 -17.97 -1.16 5.86
CA PHE A 45 -17.67 -0.35 4.68
C PHE A 45 -17.73 -1.17 3.38
N VAL A 46 -17.08 -2.34 3.35
CA VAL A 46 -17.03 -3.20 2.16
C VAL A 46 -18.42 -3.74 1.80
N LEU A 47 -19.19 -4.20 2.79
CA LEU A 47 -20.54 -4.74 2.55
C LEU A 47 -21.49 -3.68 2.02
N VAL A 48 -21.47 -2.47 2.58
CA VAL A 48 -22.29 -1.35 2.08
C VAL A 48 -21.82 -0.90 0.70
N SER A 49 -20.52 -0.85 0.44
CA SER A 49 -19.97 -0.51 -0.87
C SER A 49 -20.37 -1.53 -1.94
N TRP A 50 -20.32 -2.82 -1.62
CA TRP A 50 -20.79 -3.88 -2.49
C TRP A 50 -22.28 -3.76 -2.79
N ALA A 51 -23.08 -3.49 -1.76
CA ALA A 51 -24.51 -3.28 -1.88
C ALA A 51 -24.83 -2.09 -2.81
N TYR A 52 -24.10 -0.99 -2.65
CA TYR A 52 -24.21 0.20 -3.49
C TYR A 52 -23.85 -0.09 -4.96
N LEU A 53 -22.72 -0.75 -5.21
CA LEU A 53 -22.26 -1.06 -6.57
C LEU A 53 -23.18 -2.04 -7.33
N ASN A 54 -23.85 -2.93 -6.61
CA ASN A 54 -24.79 -3.89 -7.19
C ASN A 54 -26.25 -3.39 -7.17
N HIS A 55 -26.50 -2.12 -6.81
CA HIS A 55 -27.86 -1.56 -6.70
C HIS A 55 -28.78 -2.43 -5.83
N SER A 56 -28.24 -2.93 -4.73
CA SER A 56 -28.68 -4.19 -4.14
C SER A 56 -30.17 -4.25 -3.82
N ILE A 57 -30.87 -5.06 -4.61
CA ILE A 57 -32.20 -5.62 -4.32
C ILE A 57 -32.10 -6.80 -3.32
N ILE A 58 -30.88 -7.36 -3.13
CA ILE A 58 -30.63 -8.65 -2.46
C ILE A 58 -30.49 -8.54 -0.93
N ILE A 59 -29.96 -7.42 -0.42
CA ILE A 59 -29.69 -7.25 1.02
C ILE A 59 -30.81 -6.42 1.64
N ASN A 60 -31.32 -6.89 2.78
CA ASN A 60 -32.38 -6.19 3.53
C ASN A 60 -31.96 -4.74 3.86
N GLU A 61 -32.82 -3.80 3.53
CA GLU A 61 -32.63 -2.35 3.68
C GLU A 61 -32.37 -1.95 5.15
N ARG A 62 -33.04 -2.58 6.11
CA ARG A 62 -32.82 -2.34 7.53
C ARG A 62 -31.46 -2.83 7.99
N PHE A 63 -30.97 -3.92 7.40
CA PHE A 63 -29.64 -4.45 7.70
C PHE A 63 -28.55 -3.52 7.15
N LEU A 64 -28.70 -3.02 5.92
CA LEU A 64 -27.79 -2.00 5.36
C LEU A 64 -27.76 -0.74 6.23
N PHE A 65 -28.94 -0.26 6.66
CA PHE A 65 -29.02 0.87 7.57
C PHE A 65 -28.30 0.61 8.90
N ALA A 66 -28.49 -0.57 9.49
CA ALA A 66 -27.77 -0.96 10.71
C ALA A 66 -26.24 -0.99 10.51
N LEU A 67 -25.75 -1.52 9.38
CA LEU A 67 -24.32 -1.50 9.05
C LEU A 67 -23.77 -0.08 8.94
N MET A 68 -24.52 0.85 8.31
CA MET A 68 -24.11 2.25 8.22
C MET A 68 -24.05 2.91 9.60
N VAL A 69 -25.03 2.66 10.48
CA VAL A 69 -25.01 3.17 11.86
C VAL A 69 -23.80 2.63 12.64
N ILE A 70 -23.52 1.33 12.54
CA ILE A 70 -22.35 0.70 13.18
C ILE A 70 -21.05 1.32 12.61
N PHE A 71 -20.96 1.50 11.30
CA PHE A 71 -19.81 2.12 10.65
C PHE A 71 -19.53 3.53 11.21
N TYR A 72 -20.54 4.41 11.26
CA TYR A 72 -20.34 5.78 11.77
C TYR A 72 -20.01 5.81 13.26
N TYR A 73 -20.59 4.91 14.06
CA TYR A 73 -20.23 4.77 15.47
C TYR A 73 -18.75 4.38 15.63
N LEU A 74 -18.28 3.38 14.89
CA LEU A 74 -16.89 2.93 14.94
C LEU A 74 -15.93 3.98 14.38
N ALA A 75 -16.30 4.67 13.30
CA ALA A 75 -15.51 5.76 12.73
C ALA A 75 -15.33 6.90 13.74
N THR A 76 -16.40 7.29 14.43
CA THR A 76 -16.34 8.33 15.47
C THR A 76 -15.45 7.90 16.63
N TYR A 77 -15.57 6.63 17.05
CA TYR A 77 -14.69 6.07 18.07
C TYR A 77 -13.22 6.14 17.65
N GLN A 78 -12.90 5.76 16.41
CA GLN A 78 -11.53 5.76 15.89
C GLN A 78 -10.99 7.19 15.74
N LEU A 79 -11.80 8.15 15.29
CA LEU A 79 -11.42 9.57 15.27
C LEU A 79 -11.09 10.12 16.65
N ILE A 80 -11.86 9.73 17.67
CA ILE A 80 -11.60 10.13 19.05
C ILE A 80 -10.27 9.53 19.53
N THR A 81 -10.00 8.24 19.27
CA THR A 81 -8.73 7.63 19.65
C THR A 81 -7.54 8.30 18.96
N GLU A 82 -7.65 8.62 17.67
CA GLU A 82 -6.60 9.34 16.94
C GLU A 82 -6.37 10.76 17.48
N ALA A 83 -7.45 11.49 17.80
CA ALA A 83 -7.33 12.82 18.39
C ALA A 83 -6.61 12.79 19.75
N LEU A 84 -6.88 11.78 20.57
CA LEU A 84 -6.21 11.58 21.86
C LEU A 84 -4.73 11.22 21.69
N GLN A 85 -4.40 10.35 20.74
CA GLN A 85 -3.01 10.02 20.42
C GLN A 85 -2.24 11.24 19.91
N LEU A 86 -2.84 12.04 19.04
CA LEU A 86 -2.26 13.29 18.54
C LEU A 86 -1.98 14.28 19.67
N GLN A 87 -2.90 14.42 20.62
CA GLN A 87 -2.73 15.29 21.79
C GLN A 87 -1.60 14.79 22.70
N TYR A 88 -1.54 13.49 22.98
CA TYR A 88 -0.53 12.91 23.87
C TYR A 88 0.89 12.95 23.28
N ARG A 89 1.04 12.58 22.00
CA ARG A 89 2.34 12.50 21.32
C ARG A 89 2.84 13.86 20.82
N GLY A 90 1.93 14.80 20.62
CA GLY A 90 2.19 16.09 19.99
C GLY A 90 2.34 15.98 18.46
N PHE A 91 2.10 17.10 17.78
CA PHE A 91 1.98 17.19 16.32
C PHE A 91 3.21 16.61 15.58
N LYS A 92 4.42 17.02 15.95
CA LYS A 92 5.65 16.62 15.25
C LYS A 92 5.91 15.12 15.31
N LYS A 93 5.62 14.47 16.44
CA LYS A 93 5.87 13.03 16.62
C LYS A 93 4.77 12.20 15.98
N TYR A 94 3.52 12.63 16.11
CA TYR A 94 2.37 11.94 15.53
C TYR A 94 2.50 11.81 14.01
N PHE A 95 2.73 12.92 13.29
CA PHE A 95 2.93 12.92 11.84
C PHE A 95 4.32 12.42 11.40
N GLY A 96 5.22 12.12 12.34
CA GLY A 96 6.50 11.47 12.02
C GLY A 96 6.38 9.96 11.82
N GLU A 97 5.28 9.36 12.29
CA GLU A 97 5.01 7.93 12.17
C GLU A 97 4.03 7.67 11.03
N ILE A 98 4.46 6.82 10.09
CA ILE A 98 3.71 6.54 8.86
C ILE A 98 2.31 5.98 9.15
N PHE A 99 2.19 5.17 10.19
CA PHE A 99 0.95 4.49 10.57
C PHE A 99 -0.17 5.48 10.90
N ASN A 100 0.11 6.46 11.75
CA ASN A 100 -0.85 7.47 12.18
C ASN A 100 -1.37 8.32 11.00
N ILE A 101 -0.51 8.57 9.99
CA ILE A 101 -0.93 9.25 8.76
C ILE A 101 -1.92 8.39 8.00
N PHE A 102 -1.63 7.10 7.83
CA PHE A 102 -2.50 6.17 7.13
C PHE A 102 -3.85 6.02 7.85
N ASP A 103 -3.84 5.87 9.18
CA ASP A 103 -5.06 5.74 10.00
C ASP A 103 -5.96 6.98 9.83
N MET A 104 -5.39 8.19 9.89
CA MET A 104 -6.18 9.41 9.66
C MET A 104 -6.74 9.50 8.24
N VAL A 105 -5.92 9.20 7.22
CA VAL A 105 -6.33 9.31 5.82
C VAL A 105 -7.39 8.27 5.47
N SER A 106 -7.26 7.03 5.94
CA SER A 106 -8.22 5.95 5.68
C SER A 106 -9.58 6.25 6.31
N ILE A 107 -9.62 6.72 7.55
CA ILE A 107 -10.87 7.10 8.24
C ILE A 107 -11.55 8.26 7.52
N MET A 108 -10.80 9.32 7.21
CA MET A 108 -11.38 10.50 6.55
C MET A 108 -11.94 10.16 5.16
N LEU A 109 -11.20 9.37 4.38
CA LEU A 109 -11.62 9.00 3.03
C LEU A 109 -12.86 8.08 3.07
N SER A 110 -12.84 7.03 3.88
CA SER A 110 -13.96 6.08 3.98
C SER A 110 -15.22 6.73 4.55
N VAL A 111 -15.12 7.62 5.53
CA VAL A 111 -16.26 8.39 6.05
C VAL A 111 -16.84 9.31 4.99
N SER A 112 -15.98 9.96 4.19
CA SER A 112 -16.41 10.82 3.09
C SER A 112 -17.16 10.02 2.02
N VAL A 113 -16.62 8.86 1.62
CA VAL A 113 -17.23 7.98 0.62
C VAL A 113 -18.52 7.35 1.12
N MET A 114 -18.56 6.90 2.38
CA MET A 114 -19.80 6.41 3.00
C MET A 114 -20.89 7.50 3.01
N SER A 115 -20.51 8.75 3.30
CA SER A 115 -21.45 9.87 3.29
C SER A 115 -21.95 10.21 1.88
N MET A 116 -21.15 9.98 0.85
CA MET A 116 -21.61 10.08 -0.55
C MET A 116 -22.61 8.97 -0.89
N MET A 117 -22.34 7.72 -0.50
CA MET A 117 -23.25 6.60 -0.71
C MET A 117 -24.57 6.80 0.05
N LEU A 118 -24.53 7.26 1.30
CA LEU A 118 -25.70 7.48 2.14
C LEU A 118 -26.71 8.46 1.52
N ARG A 119 -26.27 9.44 0.72
CA ARG A 119 -27.18 10.37 0.02
C ARG A 119 -28.12 9.67 -0.96
N ASN A 120 -27.67 8.53 -1.48
CA ASN A 120 -28.40 7.73 -2.46
C ASN A 120 -29.18 6.59 -1.80
N PHE A 121 -29.13 6.48 -0.46
CA PHE A 121 -29.85 5.44 0.28
C PHE A 121 -31.29 5.86 0.55
N ASN A 122 -32.23 4.96 0.25
CA ASN A 122 -33.64 5.13 0.54
C ASN A 122 -34.16 3.99 1.42
N PHE A 123 -35.08 4.27 2.34
CA PHE A 123 -35.59 3.27 3.28
C PHE A 123 -36.57 2.26 2.64
N SER A 124 -37.11 2.56 1.46
CA SER A 124 -38.02 1.66 0.73
C SER A 124 -37.31 0.51 0.05
N ASP A 125 -36.14 0.77 -0.50
CA ASP A 125 -35.48 -0.09 -1.50
C ASP A 125 -33.94 -0.04 -1.41
N GLY A 126 -33.39 0.58 -0.37
CA GLY A 126 -31.95 0.66 -0.13
C GLY A 126 -31.24 1.48 -1.20
N PHE A 127 -30.53 0.79 -2.10
CA PHE A 127 -29.83 1.39 -3.25
C PHE A 127 -30.49 1.01 -4.59
N GLY A 128 -31.68 0.42 -4.58
CA GLY A 128 -32.38 -0.05 -5.79
C GLY A 128 -32.77 1.06 -6.76
N SER A 129 -33.07 2.26 -6.27
CA SER A 129 -33.41 3.44 -7.08
C SER A 129 -32.22 4.17 -7.69
N VAL A 130 -30.99 3.70 -7.47
CA VAL A 130 -29.81 4.31 -8.07
C VAL A 130 -29.72 3.82 -9.51
N GLU A 131 -29.95 4.71 -10.49
CA GLU A 131 -29.90 4.33 -11.92
C GLU A 131 -28.47 4.31 -12.47
N GLU A 132 -27.65 5.29 -12.07
CA GLU A 132 -26.25 5.39 -12.48
C GLU A 132 -25.34 5.65 -11.28
N ILE A 133 -24.27 4.87 -11.19
CA ILE A 133 -23.23 5.07 -10.18
C ILE A 133 -22.25 6.12 -10.69
N ASP A 134 -22.19 7.26 -9.99
CA ASP A 134 -21.18 8.30 -10.22
C ASP A 134 -19.75 7.70 -10.19
N MET A 135 -19.00 7.90 -11.28
CA MET A 135 -17.62 7.43 -11.43
C MET A 135 -16.74 7.88 -10.25
N ARG A 136 -16.97 9.11 -9.75
CA ARG A 136 -16.25 9.62 -8.57
C ARG A 136 -16.49 8.76 -7.33
N THR A 137 -17.71 8.28 -7.12
CA THR A 137 -18.04 7.40 -5.98
C THR A 137 -17.38 6.04 -6.14
N THR A 138 -17.40 5.45 -7.34
CA THR A 138 -16.70 4.18 -7.63
C THR A 138 -15.19 4.28 -7.39
N VAL A 139 -14.57 5.36 -7.89
CA VAL A 139 -13.15 5.64 -7.66
C VAL A 139 -12.87 5.83 -6.16
N GLY A 140 -13.73 6.59 -5.47
CA GLY A 140 -13.64 6.78 -4.01
C GLY A 140 -13.71 5.47 -3.24
N ILE A 141 -14.68 4.61 -3.55
CA ILE A 141 -14.83 3.27 -2.97
C ILE A 141 -13.54 2.46 -3.18
N SER A 142 -13.01 2.43 -4.41
CA SER A 142 -11.80 1.68 -4.74
C SER A 142 -10.60 2.14 -3.91
N PHE A 143 -10.36 3.45 -3.81
CA PHE A 143 -9.26 3.98 -3.01
C PHE A 143 -9.46 3.73 -1.50
N SER A 144 -10.68 3.88 -0.98
CA SER A 144 -10.99 3.57 0.41
C SER A 144 -10.72 2.10 0.74
N ILE A 145 -11.18 1.17 -0.11
CA ILE A 145 -10.93 -0.27 0.08
C ILE A 145 -9.43 -0.56 0.09
N PHE A 146 -8.68 0.00 -0.86
CA PHE A 146 -7.23 -0.18 -0.93
C PHE A 146 -6.52 0.32 0.34
N LEU A 147 -6.87 1.51 0.84
CA LEU A 147 -6.30 2.04 2.08
C LEU A 147 -6.67 1.20 3.31
N LEU A 148 -7.91 0.73 3.42
CA LEU A 148 -8.34 -0.15 4.52
C LEU A 148 -7.58 -1.49 4.50
N TRP A 149 -7.21 -2.03 3.34
CA TRP A 149 -6.33 -3.21 3.26
C TRP A 149 -4.91 -2.91 3.74
N ILE A 150 -4.35 -1.75 3.41
CA ILE A 150 -3.03 -1.33 3.94
C ILE A 150 -3.10 -1.19 5.47
N GLU A 151 -4.15 -0.55 5.98
CA GLU A 151 -4.37 -0.38 7.41
C GLU A 151 -4.54 -1.73 8.12
N LEU A 152 -5.23 -2.70 7.50
CA LEU A 152 -5.31 -4.06 7.99
C LEU A 152 -3.93 -4.67 8.21
N ILE A 153 -3.00 -4.50 7.25
CA ILE A 153 -1.62 -4.98 7.39
C ILE A 153 -0.94 -4.34 8.61
N PHE A 154 -1.14 -3.04 8.83
CA PHE A 154 -0.56 -2.35 9.99
C PHE A 154 -1.13 -2.81 11.33
N PHE A 155 -2.42 -3.17 11.37
CA PHE A 155 -3.03 -3.78 12.55
C PHE A 155 -2.54 -5.20 12.86
N LEU A 156 -1.86 -5.90 11.94
CA LEU A 156 -1.26 -7.22 12.23
C LEU A 156 0.01 -7.14 13.09
N ARG A 157 0.55 -5.94 13.34
CA ARG A 157 1.76 -5.71 14.13
C ARG A 157 1.77 -6.30 15.56
N PRO A 158 0.65 -6.41 16.31
CA PRO A 158 0.68 -7.07 17.61
C PRO A 158 0.94 -8.59 17.52
N ILE A 159 0.84 -9.20 16.33
CA ILE A 159 1.04 -10.63 16.11
C ILE A 159 2.56 -10.94 16.04
N PRO A 160 3.07 -11.84 16.89
CA PRO A 160 4.47 -12.26 16.83
C PRO A 160 4.86 -12.83 15.46
N GLY A 161 6.06 -12.53 14.99
CA GLY A 161 6.55 -12.95 13.66
C GLY A 161 6.19 -11.97 12.55
N ILE A 162 4.90 -11.64 12.37
CA ILE A 162 4.44 -10.69 11.32
C ILE A 162 5.05 -9.30 11.54
N VAL A 163 5.15 -8.90 12.80
CA VAL A 163 5.72 -7.63 13.24
C VAL A 163 7.12 -7.36 12.67
N ASN A 164 7.98 -8.38 12.58
CA ASN A 164 9.34 -8.23 12.07
C ASN A 164 9.32 -7.87 10.58
N TYR A 165 8.48 -8.53 9.79
CA TYR A 165 8.36 -8.26 8.35
C TYR A 165 7.84 -6.85 8.07
N ILE A 166 6.82 -6.40 8.80
CA ILE A 166 6.30 -5.02 8.67
C ILE A 166 7.42 -4.01 8.92
N TYR A 167 8.25 -4.23 9.95
CA TYR A 167 9.36 -3.33 10.24
C TYR A 167 10.49 -3.39 9.23
N TYR A 168 10.84 -4.58 8.74
CA TYR A 168 11.83 -4.70 7.67
C TYR A 168 11.38 -3.92 6.45
N VAL A 169 10.12 -4.05 6.02
CA VAL A 169 9.56 -3.29 4.90
C VAL A 169 9.69 -1.78 5.13
N ILE A 170 9.39 -1.28 6.33
CA ILE A 170 9.47 0.17 6.64
C ILE A 170 10.92 0.67 6.62
N ILE A 171 11.85 -0.06 7.24
CA ILE A 171 13.28 0.29 7.25
C ILE A 171 13.82 0.30 5.82
N ILE A 172 13.54 -0.75 5.06
CA ILE A 172 13.93 -0.92 3.65
C ILE A 172 13.40 0.25 2.82
N PHE A 173 12.08 0.51 2.89
CA PHE A 173 11.46 1.57 2.11
C PHE A 173 12.04 2.96 2.44
N LYS A 174 12.19 3.28 3.73
CA LYS A 174 12.75 4.57 4.17
C LYS A 174 14.20 4.76 3.73
N THR A 175 14.99 3.69 3.72
CA THR A 175 16.42 3.73 3.37
C THR A 175 16.62 3.84 1.86
N ILE A 176 15.76 3.19 1.06
CA ILE A 176 15.90 3.11 -0.39
C ILE A 176 15.20 4.25 -1.12
N PHE A 177 14.31 4.98 -0.45
CA PHE A 177 13.58 6.10 -1.02
C PHE A 177 14.44 7.09 -1.87
N PRO A 178 15.65 7.51 -1.45
CA PRO A 178 16.50 8.37 -2.28
C PRO A 178 16.94 7.70 -3.60
N PHE A 179 17.20 6.39 -3.58
CA PHE A 179 17.55 5.62 -4.76
C PHE A 179 16.35 5.47 -5.71
N PHE A 180 15.14 5.25 -5.19
CA PHE A 180 13.93 5.29 -6.00
C PHE A 180 13.71 6.65 -6.68
N LEU A 181 13.96 7.75 -5.97
CA LEU A 181 13.89 9.09 -6.55
C LEU A 181 14.89 9.28 -7.70
N PHE A 182 16.13 8.82 -7.50
CA PHE A 182 17.14 8.83 -8.54
C PHE A 182 16.72 8.02 -9.77
N MET A 183 16.24 6.79 -9.57
CA MET A 183 15.74 5.93 -10.65
C MET A 183 14.55 6.59 -11.39
N LEU A 184 13.62 7.22 -10.66
CA LEU A 184 12.48 7.94 -11.24
C LEU A 184 12.94 9.09 -12.14
N ILE A 185 13.94 9.87 -11.73
CA ILE A 185 14.49 10.95 -12.55
C ILE A 185 15.07 10.40 -13.85
N VAL A 186 15.83 9.31 -13.79
CA VAL A 186 16.39 8.65 -14.98
C VAL A 186 15.27 8.14 -15.89
N MET A 187 14.23 7.53 -15.33
CA MET A 187 13.05 7.08 -16.08
C MET A 187 12.33 8.23 -16.78
N ILE A 188 12.10 9.34 -16.09
CA ILE A 188 11.48 10.55 -16.66
C ILE A 188 12.34 11.10 -17.80
N ALA A 189 13.67 11.06 -17.68
CA ALA A 189 14.56 11.50 -18.74
C ALA A 189 14.38 10.66 -20.02
N PHE A 190 14.36 9.32 -19.92
CA PHE A 190 14.12 8.45 -21.06
C PHE A 190 12.71 8.57 -21.63
N ALA A 191 11.69 8.69 -20.76
CA ALA A 191 10.32 8.95 -21.18
C ALA A 191 10.22 10.25 -22.00
N HIS A 192 10.90 11.30 -21.56
CA HIS A 192 10.93 12.57 -22.27
C HIS A 192 11.66 12.47 -23.62
N THR A 193 12.78 11.75 -23.69
CA THR A 193 13.48 11.49 -24.95
C THR A 193 12.60 10.75 -25.94
N MET A 194 11.93 9.68 -25.52
CA MET A 194 11.03 8.92 -26.39
C MET A 194 9.78 9.72 -26.78
N PHE A 195 9.22 10.51 -25.86
CA PHE A 195 8.14 11.44 -26.16
C PHE A 195 8.53 12.41 -27.28
N VAL A 196 9.70 13.05 -27.19
CA VAL A 196 10.15 13.98 -28.25
C VAL A 196 10.35 13.26 -29.60
N LEU A 197 10.87 12.03 -29.59
CA LEU A 197 11.16 11.27 -30.80
C LEU A 197 9.89 10.70 -31.46
N LEU A 198 8.94 10.20 -30.65
CA LEU A 198 7.82 9.36 -31.11
C LEU A 198 6.46 10.04 -31.02
N ARG A 199 6.35 11.26 -30.48
CA ARG A 199 5.05 11.96 -30.37
C ARG A 199 4.40 12.23 -31.73
N ASN A 200 5.19 12.56 -32.75
CA ASN A 200 4.69 12.81 -34.09
C ASN A 200 5.62 12.17 -35.14
N PRO A 201 5.58 10.84 -35.26
CA PRO A 201 6.58 10.05 -35.97
C PRO A 201 6.34 10.05 -37.50
N VAL A 202 6.06 11.21 -38.10
CA VAL A 202 5.75 11.33 -39.55
C VAL A 202 6.84 10.75 -40.45
N GLN A 203 8.10 10.76 -39.98
CA GLN A 203 9.26 10.26 -40.71
C GLN A 203 9.73 8.88 -40.24
N ILE A 204 9.08 8.30 -39.23
CA ILE A 204 9.47 7.00 -38.67
C ILE A 204 8.45 5.97 -39.14
N LYS A 205 8.94 4.90 -39.77
CA LYS A 205 8.09 3.81 -40.21
C LYS A 205 7.67 2.97 -39.01
N THR A 206 6.45 2.45 -39.04
CA THR A 206 5.99 1.42 -38.12
C THR A 206 6.31 0.04 -38.69
N LYS A 207 6.43 -0.95 -37.80
CA LYS A 207 6.62 -2.34 -38.17
C LYS A 207 5.28 -2.93 -38.57
N ASP A 208 5.08 -3.09 -39.88
CA ASP A 208 3.91 -3.79 -40.40
C ASP A 208 4.08 -5.30 -40.16
N SER A 209 3.45 -5.84 -39.12
CA SER A 209 3.38 -7.28 -38.94
C SER A 209 2.21 -7.85 -39.76
N THR A 210 2.52 -8.77 -40.67
CA THR A 210 1.53 -9.47 -41.48
C THR A 210 1.56 -10.94 -41.11
N PHE A 211 0.49 -11.43 -40.47
CA PHE A 211 0.33 -12.83 -40.13
C PHE A 211 -0.53 -13.50 -41.20
N SER A 212 0.05 -14.47 -41.90
CA SER A 212 -0.67 -15.28 -42.88
C SER A 212 -0.69 -16.74 -42.46
N GLY A 213 -1.84 -17.38 -42.68
CA GLY A 213 -2.04 -18.79 -42.36
C GLY A 213 -3.00 -19.42 -43.36
N THR A 214 -2.88 -20.73 -43.54
CA THR A 214 -3.79 -21.50 -44.39
C THR A 214 -4.59 -22.44 -43.50
N ALA A 215 -5.90 -22.23 -43.43
CA ALA A 215 -6.82 -23.12 -42.74
C ALA A 215 -7.30 -24.18 -43.73
N THR A 216 -6.96 -25.44 -43.49
CA THR A 216 -7.41 -26.55 -44.33
C THR A 216 -8.58 -27.28 -43.69
N ASN A 217 -9.68 -27.42 -44.42
CA ASN A 217 -10.82 -28.19 -43.95
C ASN A 217 -10.50 -29.68 -44.04
N SER A 218 -10.48 -30.36 -42.89
CA SER A 218 -10.07 -31.77 -42.78
C SER A 218 -11.04 -32.75 -43.47
N LEU A 219 -12.27 -32.33 -43.79
CA LEU A 219 -13.26 -33.17 -44.51
C LEU A 219 -13.30 -32.92 -46.01
N THR A 220 -13.12 -31.66 -46.46
CA THR A 220 -13.27 -31.28 -47.88
C THR A 220 -11.95 -31.00 -48.60
N ASN A 221 -10.83 -30.97 -47.89
CA ASN A 221 -9.51 -30.54 -48.39
C ASN A 221 -9.48 -29.11 -48.97
N GLU A 222 -10.50 -28.30 -48.73
CA GLU A 222 -10.51 -26.90 -49.14
C GLU A 222 -9.61 -26.07 -48.23
N THR A 223 -8.85 -25.16 -48.82
CA THR A 223 -7.90 -24.30 -48.11
C THR A 223 -8.36 -22.85 -48.14
N LEU A 224 -8.49 -22.23 -46.97
CA LEU A 224 -8.74 -20.80 -46.81
C LEU A 224 -7.43 -20.11 -46.39
N ASN A 225 -6.96 -19.17 -47.21
CA ASN A 225 -5.84 -18.32 -46.85
C ASN A 225 -6.37 -17.11 -46.08
N VAL A 226 -5.89 -16.93 -44.85
CA VAL A 226 -6.23 -15.79 -44.01
C VAL A 226 -4.97 -14.96 -43.80
N GLU A 227 -5.08 -13.66 -44.03
CA GLU A 227 -4.02 -12.68 -43.83
C GLU A 227 -4.54 -11.60 -42.87
N PHE A 228 -3.86 -11.42 -41.74
CA PHE A 228 -4.11 -10.37 -40.78
C PHE A 228 -2.93 -9.39 -40.81
N LYS A 229 -3.24 -8.10 -40.80
CA LYS A 229 -2.23 -7.04 -40.69
C LYS A 229 -2.45 -6.31 -39.36
N SER A 230 -1.36 -5.98 -38.66
CA SER A 230 -1.46 -5.11 -37.48
C SER A 230 -1.94 -3.71 -37.88
N ASP A 231 -2.94 -3.20 -37.14
CA ASP A 231 -3.54 -1.89 -37.34
C ASP A 231 -3.04 -0.92 -36.26
N PHE A 232 -1.71 -0.79 -36.14
CA PHE A 232 -1.10 0.15 -35.21
C PHE A 232 -1.09 1.55 -35.83
N ASP A 233 -1.82 2.49 -35.24
CA ASP A 233 -1.80 3.89 -35.67
C ASP A 233 -0.84 4.72 -34.78
N PRO A 234 0.30 5.17 -35.31
CA PRO A 234 1.29 5.91 -34.53
C PRO A 234 0.82 7.33 -34.14
N THR A 235 -0.31 7.80 -34.68
CA THR A 235 -0.92 9.10 -34.36
C THR A 235 -2.11 9.00 -33.41
N SER A 236 -2.58 7.78 -33.12
CA SER A 236 -3.70 7.51 -32.23
C SER A 236 -3.24 7.28 -30.79
N GLY A 237 -4.17 6.82 -29.93
CA GLY A 237 -3.86 6.36 -28.59
C GLY A 237 -3.05 5.05 -28.52
N ASP A 238 -2.84 4.36 -29.64
CA ASP A 238 -2.02 3.14 -29.70
C ASP A 238 -0.55 3.46 -29.40
N ASN A 239 -0.11 4.67 -29.77
CA ASN A 239 1.20 5.18 -29.44
C ASN A 239 1.21 5.83 -28.04
N PRO A 240 1.81 5.18 -27.02
CA PRO A 240 1.85 5.73 -25.66
C PRO A 240 2.73 6.99 -25.56
N PHE A 241 3.51 7.33 -26.60
CA PHE A 241 4.37 8.51 -26.62
C PHE A 241 3.70 9.77 -27.19
N THR A 242 2.41 9.73 -27.52
CA THR A 242 1.64 10.93 -27.91
C THR A 242 1.41 11.89 -26.74
N SER A 243 1.35 11.37 -25.51
CA SER A 243 1.21 12.16 -24.27
C SER A 243 2.36 11.88 -23.31
N PHE A 244 2.84 12.92 -22.63
CA PHE A 244 3.99 12.79 -21.75
C PHE A 244 3.71 11.90 -20.53
N SER A 245 2.49 11.91 -20.00
CA SER A 245 2.08 11.04 -18.91
C SER A 245 2.09 9.56 -19.32
N GLN A 246 1.56 9.22 -20.49
CA GLN A 246 1.61 7.85 -21.02
C GLN A 246 3.04 7.43 -21.37
N ALA A 247 3.89 8.35 -21.84
CA ALA A 247 5.30 8.05 -22.10
C ALA A 247 6.04 7.62 -20.83
N ILE A 248 5.75 8.26 -19.69
CA ILE A 248 6.30 7.85 -18.37
C ILE A 248 5.80 6.45 -18.02
N VAL A 249 4.50 6.18 -18.20
CA VAL A 249 3.91 4.86 -17.92
C VAL A 249 4.51 3.77 -18.81
N ALA A 250 4.67 4.02 -20.11
CA ALA A 250 5.33 3.08 -21.03
C ALA A 250 6.79 2.82 -20.64
N THR A 251 7.52 3.86 -20.24
CA THR A 251 8.91 3.71 -19.76
C THR A 251 8.98 2.98 -18.42
N TYR A 252 7.94 3.04 -17.59
CA TYR A 252 7.84 2.20 -16.39
C TYR A 252 7.61 0.73 -16.77
N PHE A 253 6.67 0.43 -17.68
CA PHE A 253 6.39 -0.95 -18.11
C PHE A 253 7.55 -1.59 -18.88
N TRP A 254 8.41 -0.79 -19.49
CA TRP A 254 9.71 -1.24 -20.00
C TRP A 254 10.53 -2.01 -18.96
N LEU A 255 10.55 -1.57 -17.70
CA LEU A 255 11.27 -2.29 -16.63
C LEU A 255 10.82 -3.75 -16.49
N SER A 256 9.60 -4.07 -16.92
CA SER A 256 9.01 -5.41 -16.90
C SER A 256 9.15 -6.17 -18.23
N GLY A 257 9.74 -5.54 -19.25
CA GLY A 257 9.99 -6.13 -20.57
C GLY A 257 8.98 -5.76 -21.66
N ASP A 258 7.98 -4.91 -21.36
CA ASP A 258 7.04 -4.41 -22.36
C ASP A 258 7.68 -3.26 -23.16
N MET A 259 7.94 -3.48 -24.44
CA MET A 259 8.75 -2.59 -25.28
C MET A 259 8.02 -2.12 -26.54
N VAL A 260 6.85 -1.50 -26.36
CA VAL A 260 6.04 -0.92 -27.45
C VAL A 260 6.87 -0.09 -28.43
N GLN A 261 7.81 0.74 -27.97
CA GLN A 261 8.69 1.53 -28.83
C GLN A 261 9.53 0.68 -29.79
N ARG A 262 10.04 -0.46 -29.31
CA ARG A 262 10.90 -1.34 -30.10
C ARG A 262 10.06 -2.22 -31.02
N ASP A 263 8.91 -2.66 -30.55
CA ASP A 263 8.10 -3.64 -31.27
C ASP A 263 7.26 -3.00 -32.38
N GLU A 264 6.89 -1.72 -32.25
CA GLU A 264 6.04 -1.02 -33.22
C GLU A 264 6.80 -0.07 -34.16
N PHE A 265 7.96 0.47 -33.78
CA PHE A 265 8.69 1.45 -34.61
C PHE A 265 9.93 0.84 -35.26
N ASP A 266 10.09 1.07 -36.56
CA ASP A 266 11.25 0.68 -37.36
C ASP A 266 12.22 1.87 -37.51
N ASN A 267 13.05 2.08 -36.50
CA ASN A 267 14.06 3.14 -36.51
C ASN A 267 15.27 2.82 -35.63
N TRP A 268 16.47 2.94 -36.20
CA TRP A 268 17.71 2.67 -35.50
C TRP A 268 17.96 3.58 -34.28
N VAL A 269 17.45 4.83 -34.29
CA VAL A 269 17.57 5.77 -33.16
C VAL A 269 16.73 5.28 -31.98
N VAL A 270 15.54 4.74 -32.27
CA VAL A 270 14.68 4.11 -31.25
C VAL A 270 15.41 2.91 -30.67
N ASP A 271 15.93 2.02 -31.53
CA ASP A 271 16.71 0.85 -31.09
C ASP A 271 17.93 1.24 -30.24
N ALA A 272 18.66 2.30 -30.61
CA ALA A 272 19.83 2.78 -29.89
C ALA A 272 19.47 3.31 -28.49
N PHE A 273 18.45 4.18 -28.39
CA PHE A 273 17.97 4.64 -27.08
C PHE A 273 17.38 3.49 -26.27
N THR A 274 16.73 2.52 -26.92
CA THR A 274 16.24 1.30 -26.26
C THR A 274 17.35 0.44 -25.70
N LEU A 275 18.46 0.30 -26.42
CA LEU A 275 19.62 -0.41 -25.89
C LEU A 275 20.23 0.31 -24.68
N ILE A 276 20.44 1.62 -24.78
CA ILE A 276 21.04 2.44 -23.71
C ILE A 276 20.16 2.40 -22.45
N ALA A 277 18.86 2.64 -22.60
CA ALA A 277 17.93 2.63 -21.49
C ALA A 277 17.81 1.23 -20.85
N SER A 278 17.84 0.16 -21.64
CA SER A 278 17.83 -1.21 -21.09
C SER A 278 19.09 -1.50 -20.27
N ILE A 279 20.26 -1.08 -20.75
CA ILE A 279 21.51 -1.21 -19.98
C ILE A 279 21.42 -0.41 -18.68
N VAL A 280 21.00 0.86 -18.74
CA VAL A 280 20.99 1.73 -17.57
C VAL A 280 19.87 1.34 -16.59
N LEU A 281 18.62 1.32 -17.01
CA LEU A 281 17.46 1.08 -16.14
C LEU A 281 17.37 -0.38 -15.69
N VAL A 282 17.39 -1.33 -16.63
CA VAL A 282 17.10 -2.74 -16.36
C VAL A 282 18.35 -3.47 -15.87
N VAL A 283 19.48 -3.33 -16.57
CA VAL A 283 20.69 -4.08 -16.18
C VAL A 283 21.41 -3.44 -15.01
N VAL A 284 21.61 -2.12 -15.00
CA VAL A 284 22.38 -1.46 -13.92
C VAL A 284 21.50 -1.11 -12.74
N LEU A 285 20.49 -0.24 -12.93
CA LEU A 285 19.75 0.33 -11.80
C LEU A 285 18.86 -0.68 -11.09
N GLN A 286 18.23 -1.63 -11.79
CA GLN A 286 17.43 -2.68 -11.15
C GLN A 286 18.31 -3.67 -10.37
N ASN A 287 19.45 -4.10 -10.92
CA ASN A 287 20.38 -4.97 -10.19
C ASN A 287 21.02 -4.25 -9.00
N MET A 288 21.32 -2.96 -9.12
CA MET A 288 21.76 -2.13 -7.99
C MET A 288 20.67 -2.00 -6.93
N LEU A 289 19.40 -1.80 -7.32
CA LEU A 289 18.26 -1.77 -6.40
C LEU A 289 18.17 -3.07 -5.60
N ILE A 290 18.29 -4.22 -6.28
CA ILE A 290 18.25 -5.55 -5.65
C ILE A 290 19.41 -5.72 -4.68
N ALA A 291 20.65 -5.42 -5.09
CA ALA A 291 21.81 -5.54 -4.22
C ALA A 291 21.71 -4.61 -2.99
N PHE A 292 21.23 -3.38 -3.19
CA PHE A 292 21.02 -2.43 -2.11
C PHE A 292 19.90 -2.88 -1.17
N MET A 293 18.78 -3.39 -1.70
CA MET A 293 17.70 -4.01 -0.91
C MET A 293 18.21 -5.15 -0.04
N SER A 294 19.02 -6.04 -0.60
CA SER A 294 19.60 -7.17 0.14
C SER A 294 20.49 -6.72 1.29
N GLY A 295 21.38 -5.73 1.05
CA GLY A 295 22.25 -5.20 2.11
C GLY A 295 21.48 -4.46 3.21
N VAL A 296 20.41 -3.73 2.86
CA VAL A 296 19.55 -3.07 3.85
C VAL A 296 18.72 -4.09 4.64
N TYR A 297 18.25 -5.16 4.00
CA TYR A 297 17.52 -6.24 4.66
C TYR A 297 18.39 -6.93 5.73
N GLU A 298 19.63 -7.28 5.41
CA GLU A 298 20.56 -7.93 6.36
C GLU A 298 20.84 -7.03 7.58
N ASN A 299 21.05 -5.72 7.34
CA ASN A 299 21.22 -4.76 8.43
C ASN A 299 19.92 -4.58 9.27
N ALA A 300 18.75 -4.61 8.63
CA ALA A 300 17.47 -4.55 9.32
C ALA A 300 17.20 -5.82 10.13
N GLU A 301 17.63 -6.99 9.67
CA GLU A 301 17.53 -8.26 10.39
C GLU A 301 18.40 -8.25 11.66
N THR A 302 19.67 -7.84 11.53
CA THR A 302 20.60 -7.76 12.67
C THR A 302 20.16 -6.73 13.72
N LYS A 303 19.66 -5.56 13.31
CA LYS A 303 19.10 -4.53 14.21
C LYS A 303 17.62 -4.72 14.54
N GLY A 304 17.00 -5.79 14.04
CA GLY A 304 15.56 -6.02 14.10
C GLY A 304 15.06 -6.16 15.52
N ARG A 305 15.85 -6.81 16.39
CA ARG A 305 15.48 -7.04 17.80
C ARG A 305 15.36 -5.74 18.59
N GLN A 306 16.38 -4.88 18.55
CA GLN A 306 16.35 -3.57 19.22
C GLN A 306 15.17 -2.73 18.72
N THR A 307 14.99 -2.70 17.39
CA THR A 307 13.90 -1.95 16.75
C THR A 307 12.52 -2.46 17.17
N LEU A 308 12.38 -3.79 17.31
CA LEU A 308 11.16 -4.45 17.79
C LEU A 308 10.84 -4.05 19.23
N LEU A 309 11.82 -4.14 20.14
CA LEU A 309 11.65 -3.78 21.55
C LEU A 309 11.27 -2.29 21.69
N ARG A 310 11.94 -1.42 20.94
CA ARG A 310 11.59 0.01 20.86
C ARG A 310 10.16 0.25 20.42
N HIS A 311 9.70 -0.50 19.42
CA HIS A 311 8.32 -0.37 18.98
C HIS A 311 7.31 -0.90 19.99
N GLN A 312 7.58 -2.04 20.62
CA GLN A 312 6.73 -2.55 21.70
C GLN A 312 6.62 -1.53 22.83
N ALA A 313 7.74 -0.88 23.19
CA ALA A 313 7.74 0.19 24.18
C ALA A 313 6.89 1.40 23.75
N ASN A 314 6.95 1.83 22.48
CA ASN A 314 6.08 2.89 21.96
C ASN A 314 4.60 2.49 22.01
N HIS A 315 4.26 1.25 21.62
CA HIS A 315 2.88 0.72 21.71
C HIS A 315 2.39 0.65 23.15
N ILE A 316 3.25 0.25 24.09
CA ILE A 316 2.92 0.27 25.53
C ILE A 316 2.64 1.71 25.99
N ALA A 317 3.44 2.68 25.54
CA ALA A 317 3.21 4.09 25.88
C ALA A 317 1.86 4.60 25.33
N ASP A 318 1.47 4.20 24.12
CA ASP A 318 0.15 4.55 23.56
C ASP A 318 -0.98 3.88 24.32
N TYR A 319 -0.79 2.59 24.65
CA TYR A 319 -1.72 1.88 25.51
C TYR A 319 -1.90 2.63 26.83
N GLU A 320 -0.81 3.01 27.51
CA GLU A 320 -0.87 3.75 28.78
C GLU A 320 -1.61 5.09 28.59
N ALA A 321 -1.29 5.84 27.52
CA ALA A 321 -1.97 7.10 27.20
C ALA A 321 -3.48 6.96 26.98
N LEU A 322 -3.89 5.92 26.25
CA LEU A 322 -5.30 5.64 25.95
C LEU A 322 -6.02 4.97 27.13
N HIS A 323 -5.30 4.22 27.96
CA HIS A 323 -5.83 3.47 29.09
C HIS A 323 -6.19 4.38 30.26
N HIS A 324 -5.55 5.55 30.39
CA HIS A 324 -5.91 6.58 31.38
C HIS A 324 -7.31 7.21 31.18
N ILE A 325 -8.05 6.80 30.15
CA ILE A 325 -9.37 7.34 29.79
C ILE A 325 -10.52 6.49 30.39
N HIS A 326 -10.25 5.55 31.32
CA HIS A 326 -11.31 4.78 32.01
C HIS A 326 -11.30 4.91 33.55
N PHE A 327 -12.53 4.94 34.06
CA PHE A 327 -13.06 5.14 35.41
C PHE A 327 -12.57 4.20 36.53
N TRP A 328 -11.61 3.31 36.29
CA TRP A 328 -11.18 2.28 37.25
C TRP A 328 -9.76 2.55 37.76
N GLY A 329 -9.56 2.30 39.06
CA GLY A 329 -8.31 2.62 39.77
C GLY A 329 -7.11 1.85 39.23
N HIS A 330 -5.97 2.53 39.20
CA HIS A 330 -4.69 1.96 38.75
C HIS A 330 -4.30 0.77 39.64
N GLU A 331 -4.16 -0.43 39.06
CA GLU A 331 -3.54 -1.56 39.76
C GLU A 331 -2.10 -1.18 40.12
N ARG A 332 -1.70 -1.39 41.38
CA ARG A 332 -0.34 -1.07 41.82
C ARG A 332 0.67 -1.93 41.06
N ASP A 333 1.70 -1.29 40.53
CA ASP A 333 2.79 -1.99 39.89
C ASP A 333 3.50 -2.95 40.86
N PRO A 334 3.87 -4.16 40.41
CA PRO A 334 4.59 -5.11 41.25
C PRO A 334 5.98 -4.57 41.59
N LYS A 335 6.45 -4.84 42.83
CA LYS A 335 7.81 -4.47 43.27
C LYS A 335 8.91 -5.28 42.57
N TYR A 336 8.58 -6.45 42.03
CA TYR A 336 9.54 -7.37 41.42
C TYR A 336 8.96 -7.95 40.12
N ILE A 337 9.78 -8.01 39.08
CA ILE A 337 9.48 -8.67 37.81
C ILE A 337 10.49 -9.80 37.66
N TYR A 338 10.01 -11.04 37.50
CA TYR A 338 10.87 -12.19 37.26
C TYR A 338 11.02 -12.41 35.75
N TYR A 339 12.27 -12.44 35.28
CA TYR A 339 12.60 -12.60 33.86
C TYR A 339 13.63 -13.71 33.69
N PHE A 340 13.32 -14.68 32.84
CA PHE A 340 14.27 -15.71 32.43
C PHE A 340 14.99 -15.24 31.16
N GLY A 341 16.19 -14.69 31.33
CA GLY A 341 17.04 -14.27 30.21
C GLY A 341 17.55 -15.47 29.41
N HIS A 342 17.62 -15.34 28.09
CA HIS A 342 18.27 -16.33 27.22
C HIS A 342 19.79 -16.15 27.27
N SER A 343 20.54 -17.25 27.47
CA SER A 343 21.98 -17.21 27.81
C SER A 343 22.89 -16.55 26.77
N LYS A 344 22.47 -16.45 25.51
CA LYS A 344 23.23 -15.79 24.43
C LYS A 344 23.53 -14.30 24.67
N ASN A 345 22.84 -13.67 25.62
CA ASN A 345 22.96 -12.22 25.87
C ASN A 345 23.95 -11.83 26.98
N PHE A 346 24.68 -12.79 27.55
CA PHE A 346 25.62 -12.55 28.66
C PHE A 346 27.10 -12.68 28.28
N GLU A 347 27.44 -13.11 27.05
CA GLU A 347 28.84 -13.29 26.66
C GLU A 347 29.53 -11.98 26.24
N ASP A 348 28.77 -10.95 25.84
CA ASP A 348 29.32 -9.67 25.35
C ASP A 348 29.12 -8.48 26.32
N TRP A 349 28.87 -8.74 27.61
CA TRP A 349 28.71 -7.70 28.64
C TRP A 349 29.95 -7.51 29.51
#